data_AF-A0A929QTC4-F1
#
_entry.id   AF-A0A929QTC4-F1
#
_cell.length_a   1.000
_cell.length_b   1.000
_cell.length_c   1.000
_cell.angle_alpha   90.00
_cell.angle_beta   90.00
_cell.angle_gamma   90.00
#
_symmetry.space_group_name_H-M   'P 1'
#
loop_
_entity.id
_entity.type
_entity.pdbx_description
1 polymer ?
#
loop_
_entity_poly.entity_id
_entity_poly.type
_entity_poly.pdbx_seq_one_letter_code
_entity_poly.pdbx_strand_id
1 'polypeptide(L)'
;MNRYDFKHQLARRLSGLPEEELATTLSFFDEMIDDRLDEGMTEDQAVADLGDLDEIANRILAEMSPFERVKQKLKPKRPISGGQWVLIALTFPIWLPLIITVGAIGFALVLVMASLLFAFYVTVFAFIFGGAFIAVTSPFTSGFNLINALFNFGAGLSLVGLGLLFLPWAQRGFRNLNHRLRWIHSRRD
;
A
#
# COMPACT_ATOMS: atom_id res chain seq x y z
N MET A 1 26.86 -32.82 37.36
CA MET A 1 26.70 -31.58 36.58
C MET A 1 26.24 -30.52 37.57
N ASN A 2 26.88 -29.34 37.59
CA ASN A 2 26.50 -28.30 38.56
C ASN A 2 25.22 -27.56 38.11
N ARG A 3 24.61 -26.80 39.04
CA ARG A 3 23.39 -26.01 38.85
C ARG A 3 23.52 -24.99 37.72
N TYR A 4 24.68 -24.34 37.62
CA TYR A 4 24.93 -23.34 36.57
C TYR A 4 24.86 -23.97 35.17
N ASP A 5 25.51 -25.11 34.99
CA ASP A 5 25.55 -25.85 33.73
C ASP A 5 24.16 -26.44 33.40
N PHE A 6 23.44 -26.97 34.39
CA PHE A 6 22.05 -27.40 34.24
C PHE A 6 21.15 -26.28 33.70
N LYS A 7 21.15 -25.11 34.35
CA LYS A 7 20.33 -23.96 33.93
C LYS A 7 20.71 -23.44 32.55
N HIS A 8 22.00 -23.35 32.26
CA HIS A 8 22.47 -22.88 30.97
C HIS A 8 22.06 -23.83 29.84
N GLN A 9 22.16 -25.14 30.08
CA GLN A 9 21.74 -26.16 29.14
C GLN A 9 20.22 -26.23 28.96
N LEU A 10 19.46 -26.06 30.04
CA LEU A 10 18.00 -26.00 30.01
C LEU A 10 17.53 -24.73 29.25
N ALA A 11 18.13 -23.57 29.53
CA ALA A 11 17.81 -22.32 28.84
C ALA A 11 18.04 -22.39 27.33
N ARG A 12 19.11 -23.07 26.90
CA ARG A 12 19.42 -23.26 25.48
C ARG A 12 18.38 -24.13 24.78
N ARG A 13 17.91 -25.19 25.44
CA ARG A 13 16.87 -26.10 24.94
C ARG A 13 15.49 -25.45 24.94
N LEU A 14 15.22 -24.57 25.89
CA LEU A 14 13.98 -23.79 26.02
C LEU A 14 14.01 -22.46 25.26
N SER A 15 14.90 -22.28 24.28
CA SER A 15 15.00 -21.05 23.46
C SER A 15 13.75 -20.70 22.64
N GLY A 16 12.74 -21.58 22.63
CA GLY A 16 11.42 -21.38 22.05
C GLY A 16 10.34 -20.92 23.04
N LEU A 17 10.67 -20.58 24.28
CA LEU A 17 9.75 -19.99 25.27
C LEU A 17 9.84 -18.44 25.31
N PRO A 18 8.77 -17.75 25.74
CA PRO A 18 8.82 -16.32 26.00
C PRO A 18 9.87 -16.05 27.09
N GLU A 19 10.62 -14.95 26.99
CA GLU A 19 11.67 -14.60 27.97
C GLU A 19 11.16 -14.58 29.43
N GLU A 20 9.91 -14.14 29.62
CA GLU A 20 9.24 -14.11 30.94
C GLU A 20 9.00 -15.52 31.48
N GLU A 21 8.42 -16.42 30.68
CA GLU A 21 8.19 -17.82 31.08
C GLU A 21 9.50 -18.56 31.26
N LEU A 22 10.51 -18.32 30.40
CA LEU A 22 11.83 -18.91 30.53
C LEU A 22 12.48 -18.57 31.88
N ALA A 23 12.38 -17.31 32.31
CA ALA A 23 12.90 -16.87 33.59
C ALA A 23 12.15 -17.54 34.76
N THR A 24 10.82 -17.64 34.68
CA THR A 24 10.00 -18.33 35.69
C THR A 24 10.33 -19.81 35.76
N THR A 25 10.45 -20.51 34.63
CA THR A 25 10.82 -21.93 34.58
C THR A 25 12.20 -22.18 35.18
N LEU A 26 13.20 -21.36 34.83
CA LEU A 26 14.55 -21.49 35.40
C LEU A 26 14.58 -21.19 36.90
N SER A 27 13.73 -20.29 37.40
CA SER A 27 13.57 -20.02 38.83
C SER A 27 12.92 -21.19 39.58
N PHE A 28 11.93 -21.85 38.98
CA PHE A 28 11.27 -23.01 39.58
C PHE A 28 12.23 -24.20 39.78
N PHE A 29 13.06 -24.50 38.78
CA PHE A 29 14.08 -25.54 38.93
C PHE A 29 15.19 -25.14 39.91
N ASP A 30 15.45 -23.84 40.06
CA ASP A 30 16.36 -23.32 41.07
C ASP A 30 15.88 -23.65 42.48
N GLU A 31 14.61 -23.35 42.76
CA GLU A 31 13.96 -23.62 44.05
C GLU A 31 13.94 -25.12 44.35
N MET A 32 13.65 -25.98 43.36
CA MET A 32 13.70 -27.43 43.54
C MET A 32 15.11 -27.99 43.80
N ILE A 33 16.17 -27.31 43.34
CA ILE A 33 17.55 -27.67 43.65
C ILE A 33 17.89 -27.21 45.07
N ASP A 34 17.44 -26.03 45.46
CA ASP A 34 17.62 -25.46 46.80
C ASP A 34 16.94 -26.34 47.87
N ASP A 35 15.71 -26.79 47.64
CA ASP A 35 15.00 -27.72 48.54
C ASP A 35 15.79 -29.02 48.78
N ARG A 36 16.41 -29.57 47.73
CA ARG A 36 17.20 -30.81 47.82
C ARG A 36 18.56 -30.61 48.50
N LEU A 37 19.16 -29.44 48.33
CA LEU A 37 20.37 -29.05 49.05
C LEU A 37 20.08 -28.93 50.56
N ASP A 38 18.93 -28.37 50.93
CA ASP A 38 18.47 -28.25 52.32
C ASP A 38 18.16 -29.61 52.96
N GLU A 39 17.73 -30.61 52.17
CA GLU A 39 17.61 -32.02 52.59
C GLU A 39 18.96 -32.74 52.77
N GLY A 40 20.08 -32.06 52.51
CA GLY A 40 21.44 -32.58 52.70
C GLY A 40 22.03 -33.29 51.48
N MET A 41 21.42 -33.17 50.30
CA MET A 41 22.01 -33.67 49.05
C MET A 41 23.14 -32.75 48.58
N THR A 42 24.12 -33.32 47.88
CA THR A 42 25.12 -32.50 47.16
C THR A 42 24.53 -31.97 45.86
N GLU A 43 25.02 -30.82 45.38
CA GLU A 43 24.50 -30.15 44.16
C GLU A 43 24.46 -31.09 42.94
N ASP A 44 25.50 -31.93 42.75
CA ASP A 44 25.55 -32.90 41.67
C ASP A 44 24.47 -33.99 41.80
N GLN A 45 24.11 -34.39 43.02
CA GLN A 45 23.06 -35.37 43.28
C GLN A 45 21.68 -34.76 43.10
N ALA A 46 21.47 -33.52 43.58
CA ALA A 46 20.22 -32.80 43.42
C ALA A 46 19.88 -32.60 41.93
N VAL A 47 20.88 -32.22 41.11
CA VAL A 47 20.69 -32.06 39.66
C VAL A 47 20.45 -33.40 38.95
N ALA A 48 21.07 -34.49 39.41
CA ALA A 48 20.85 -35.82 38.85
C ALA A 48 19.44 -36.37 39.17
N ASP A 49 18.88 -36.02 40.33
CA ASP A 49 17.55 -36.45 40.76
C ASP A 49 16.41 -35.77 40.00
N LEU A 50 16.65 -34.58 39.42
CA LEU A 50 15.67 -33.88 38.59
C LEU A 50 15.29 -34.63 37.30
N GLY A 51 16.13 -35.57 36.86
CA GLY A 51 15.92 -36.36 35.65
C GLY A 51 16.68 -35.82 34.43
N ASP A 52 16.29 -36.31 33.25
CA ASP A 52 16.98 -35.99 32.00
C ASP A 52 16.61 -34.60 31.46
N LEU A 53 17.61 -33.82 31.07
CA LEU A 53 17.47 -32.46 30.54
C LEU A 53 16.59 -32.41 29.28
N ASP A 54 16.74 -33.40 28.39
CA ASP A 54 16.00 -33.44 27.14
C ASP A 54 14.53 -33.84 27.37
N GLU A 55 14.26 -34.74 28.32
CA GLU A 55 12.89 -35.08 28.74
C GLU A 55 12.16 -33.87 29.37
N ILE A 56 12.82 -33.16 30.28
CA ILE A 56 12.29 -31.95 30.92
C ILE A 56 11.97 -30.89 29.86
N ALA A 57 12.91 -30.59 28.97
CA ALA A 57 12.72 -29.58 27.93
C ALA A 57 11.58 -29.95 26.96
N ASN A 58 11.50 -31.21 26.54
CA ASN A 58 10.45 -31.68 25.63
C ASN A 58 9.06 -31.59 26.27
N ARG A 59 8.93 -31.90 27.56
CA ARG A 59 7.67 -31.79 28.28
C ARG A 59 7.17 -30.34 28.33
N ILE A 60 8.05 -29.42 28.70
CA ILE A 60 7.71 -27.98 28.80
C ILE A 60 7.35 -27.41 27.42
N LEU A 61 8.08 -27.77 26.37
CA LEU A 61 7.78 -27.32 25.00
C LEU A 61 6.50 -27.97 24.42
N ALA A 62 6.14 -29.18 24.88
CA ALA A 62 4.91 -29.85 24.47
C ALA A 62 3.66 -29.20 25.09
N GLU A 63 3.78 -28.66 26.31
CA GLU A 63 2.71 -27.91 26.99
C GLU A 63 2.44 -26.54 26.34
N MET A 64 3.38 -26.02 25.55
CA MET A 64 3.25 -24.75 24.84
C MET A 64 2.21 -24.82 23.71
N SER A 65 1.21 -23.92 23.76
CA SER A 65 0.14 -23.90 22.77
C SER A 65 0.67 -23.56 21.36
N PRO A 66 0.03 -24.06 20.28
CA PRO A 66 0.40 -23.69 18.91
C PRO A 66 0.32 -22.17 18.66
N PHE A 67 -0.57 -21.48 19.38
CA PHE A 67 -0.77 -20.04 19.26
C PHE A 67 0.40 -19.23 19.83
N GLU A 68 0.94 -19.62 20.98
CA GLU A 68 2.13 -18.97 21.56
C GLU A 68 3.37 -19.16 20.68
N ARG A 69 3.49 -20.33 20.02
CA ARG A 69 4.60 -20.61 19.10
C ARG A 69 4.58 -19.68 17.89
N VAL A 70 3.40 -19.37 17.36
CA VAL A 70 3.25 -18.41 16.26
C VAL A 70 3.55 -16.99 16.74
N LYS A 71 3.02 -16.60 17.92
CA LYS A 71 3.24 -15.26 18.49
C LYS A 71 4.72 -14.96 18.74
N GLN A 72 5.49 -15.94 19.17
CA GLN A 72 6.93 -15.81 19.33
C GLN A 72 7.69 -15.68 18.02
N LYS A 73 7.32 -16.46 16.99
CA LYS A 73 7.91 -16.29 15.64
C LYS A 73 7.64 -14.90 15.06
N LEU A 74 6.55 -14.26 15.50
CA LEU A 74 6.14 -12.92 15.06
C LEU A 74 6.70 -11.78 15.93
N LYS A 75 7.32 -12.05 17.08
CA LYS A 75 8.00 -11.00 17.84
C LYS A 75 9.20 -10.50 17.02
N PRO A 76 9.24 -9.21 16.63
CA PRO A 76 10.35 -8.68 15.86
C PRO A 76 11.63 -8.77 16.72
N LYS A 77 12.60 -9.57 16.24
CA LYS A 77 13.88 -9.88 16.92
C LYS A 77 14.80 -8.68 17.16
N ARG A 78 14.40 -7.46 16.78
CA ARG A 78 15.26 -6.27 16.86
C ARG A 78 14.45 -5.05 17.29
N PRO A 79 14.68 -4.50 18.50
CA PRO A 79 14.24 -3.15 18.79
C PRO A 79 14.96 -2.20 17.84
N ILE A 80 14.20 -1.33 17.20
CA ILE A 80 14.71 -0.33 16.26
C ILE A 80 15.59 0.62 17.07
N SER A 81 16.89 0.68 16.76
CA SER A 81 17.86 1.49 17.51
C SER A 81 17.52 2.98 17.41
N GLY A 82 17.74 3.74 18.48
CA GLY A 82 17.46 5.18 18.55
C GLY A 82 18.17 6.01 17.45
N GLY A 83 19.32 5.56 16.95
CA GLY A 83 20.00 6.19 15.81
C GLY A 83 19.22 6.05 14.48
N GLN A 84 18.44 4.99 14.34
CA GLN A 84 17.60 4.73 13.16
C GLN A 84 16.36 5.66 13.17
N TRP A 85 15.86 6.02 14.35
CA TRP A 85 14.84 7.06 14.51
C TRP A 85 15.34 8.45 14.10
N VAL A 86 16.59 8.80 14.42
CA VAL A 86 17.20 10.07 13.98
C VAL A 86 17.38 10.09 12.47
N LEU A 87 17.74 8.97 11.85
CA LEU A 87 17.86 8.85 10.39
C LEU A 87 16.50 9.01 9.68
N ILE A 88 15.43 8.46 10.27
CA ILE A 88 14.06 8.64 9.78
C ILE A 88 13.61 10.10 9.98
N ALA A 89 13.88 10.69 11.13
CA ALA A 89 13.54 12.09 11.41
C ALA A 89 14.28 13.09 10.50
N LEU A 90 15.53 12.79 10.13
CA LEU A 90 16.33 13.63 9.23
C LEU A 90 15.90 13.49 7.76
N THR A 91 15.36 12.34 7.36
CA THR A 91 14.83 12.12 6.02
C THR A 91 13.38 12.57 5.86
N PHE A 92 12.62 12.67 6.96
CA PHE A 92 11.25 13.19 7.01
C PHE A 92 11.02 14.53 6.26
N PRO A 93 11.88 15.57 6.39
CA PRO A 93 11.73 16.81 5.64
C PRO A 93 11.90 16.66 4.12
N ILE A 94 12.43 15.54 3.63
CA ILE A 94 12.57 15.24 2.19
C ILE A 94 11.31 14.52 1.66
N TRP A 95 10.69 13.67 2.48
CA TRP A 95 9.47 12.93 2.09
C TRP A 95 8.27 13.83 1.88
N LEU A 96 8.11 14.86 2.73
CA LEU A 96 6.98 15.79 2.66
C LEU A 96 6.90 16.56 1.32
N PRO A 97 7.96 17.27 0.86
CA PRO A 97 7.93 17.93 -0.45
C PRO A 97 7.82 16.93 -1.59
N LEU A 98 8.41 15.73 -1.49
CA LEU A 98 8.32 14.70 -2.52
C LEU A 98 6.86 14.27 -2.77
N ILE A 99 6.10 14.00 -1.70
CA ILE A 99 4.69 13.62 -1.79
C ILE A 99 3.87 14.76 -2.39
N ILE A 100 4.15 16.01 -1.98
CA ILE A 100 3.48 17.19 -2.54
C ILE A 100 3.76 17.32 -4.04
N THR A 101 5.01 17.15 -4.47
CA THR A 101 5.38 17.21 -5.90
C THR A 101 4.69 16.13 -6.70
N VAL A 102 4.70 14.87 -6.24
CA VAL A 102 4.02 13.77 -6.92
C VAL A 102 2.51 14.02 -7.00
N GLY A 103 1.90 14.51 -5.92
CA GLY A 103 0.50 14.91 -5.89
C GLY A 103 0.18 16.04 -6.86
N ALA A 104 1.02 17.07 -6.90
CA ALA A 104 0.86 18.20 -7.81
C ALA A 104 0.99 17.78 -9.28
N ILE A 105 1.92 16.88 -9.62
CA ILE A 105 2.06 16.33 -10.98
C ILE A 105 0.79 15.55 -11.36
N GLY A 106 0.29 14.69 -10.47
CA GLY A 106 -0.95 13.94 -10.70
C GLY A 106 -2.15 14.87 -10.94
N PHE A 107 -2.29 15.90 -10.11
CA PHE A 107 -3.34 16.90 -10.25
C PHE A 107 -3.23 17.71 -11.55
N ALA A 108 -2.03 18.16 -11.90
CA ALA A 108 -1.76 18.86 -13.15
C ALA A 108 -2.13 18.00 -14.38
N LEU A 109 -1.83 16.71 -14.34
CA LEU A 109 -2.15 15.78 -15.44
C LEU A 109 -3.67 15.66 -15.63
N VAL A 110 -4.44 15.60 -14.53
CA VAL A 110 -5.91 15.61 -14.58
C VAL A 110 -6.43 16.91 -15.17
N LEU A 111 -5.88 18.06 -14.77
CA LEU A 111 -6.27 19.36 -15.31
C LEU A 111 -5.95 19.50 -16.79
N VAL A 112 -4.77 19.07 -17.24
CA VAL A 112 -4.39 19.08 -18.66
C VAL A 112 -5.34 18.20 -19.46
N MET A 113 -5.63 16.99 -18.97
CA MET A 113 -6.59 16.09 -19.61
C MET A 113 -7.99 16.72 -19.71
N ALA A 114 -8.46 17.33 -18.61
CA ALA A 114 -9.75 18.01 -18.59
C ALA A 114 -9.80 19.21 -19.56
N SER A 115 -8.74 20.02 -19.59
CA SER A 115 -8.62 21.17 -20.48
C SER A 115 -8.61 20.75 -21.96
N LEU A 116 -7.90 19.67 -22.30
CA LEU A 116 -7.88 19.13 -23.67
C LEU A 116 -9.27 18.64 -24.10
N LEU A 117 -9.98 17.93 -23.23
CA LEU A 117 -11.35 17.49 -23.51
C LEU A 117 -12.29 18.68 -23.68
N PHE A 118 -12.19 19.68 -22.82
CA PHE A 118 -12.99 20.89 -22.89
C PHE A 118 -12.72 21.66 -24.20
N ALA A 119 -11.46 21.90 -24.53
CA ALA A 119 -11.06 22.56 -25.77
C ALA A 119 -11.62 21.83 -27.00
N PHE A 120 -11.50 20.50 -27.01
CA PHE A 120 -12.04 19.68 -28.10
C PHE A 120 -13.57 19.84 -28.25
N TYR A 121 -14.31 19.82 -27.14
CA TYR A 121 -15.75 20.07 -27.16
C TYR A 121 -16.09 21.46 -27.71
N VAL A 122 -15.40 22.50 -27.24
CA VAL A 122 -15.60 23.88 -27.72
C VAL A 122 -15.34 23.98 -29.22
N THR A 123 -14.29 23.33 -29.73
CA THR A 123 -13.99 23.30 -31.17
C THR A 123 -15.11 22.63 -31.97
N VAL A 124 -15.62 21.47 -31.52
CA VAL A 124 -16.76 20.80 -32.17
C VAL A 124 -18.00 21.68 -32.18
N PHE A 125 -18.31 22.32 -31.05
CA PHE A 125 -19.42 23.26 -30.96
C PHE A 125 -19.23 24.47 -31.88
N ALA A 126 -18.03 25.05 -31.95
CA ALA A 126 -17.71 26.16 -32.84
C ALA A 126 -17.90 25.78 -34.32
N PHE A 127 -17.53 24.56 -34.72
CA PHE A 127 -17.77 24.09 -36.09
C PHE A 127 -19.26 23.92 -36.41
N ILE A 128 -20.05 23.39 -35.48
CA ILE A 128 -21.50 23.20 -35.68
C ILE A 128 -22.20 24.57 -35.73
N PHE A 129 -22.00 25.42 -34.73
CA PHE A 129 -22.67 26.72 -34.67
C PHE A 129 -22.14 27.69 -35.72
N GLY A 130 -20.82 27.74 -35.93
CA GLY A 130 -20.21 28.59 -36.96
C GLY A 130 -20.59 28.14 -38.37
N GLY A 131 -20.60 26.83 -38.65
CA GLY A 131 -21.06 26.30 -39.93
C GLY A 131 -22.54 26.57 -40.17
N ALA A 132 -23.40 26.39 -39.16
CA ALA A 132 -24.82 26.73 -39.24
C ALA A 132 -25.04 28.24 -39.46
N PHE A 133 -24.27 29.10 -38.78
CA PHE A 133 -24.35 30.55 -38.94
C PHE A 133 -23.98 30.98 -40.35
N ILE A 134 -22.90 30.43 -40.92
CA ILE A 134 -22.49 30.70 -42.31
C ILE A 134 -23.57 30.21 -43.28
N ALA A 135 -24.14 29.02 -43.07
CA ALA A 135 -25.20 28.50 -43.92
C ALA A 135 -26.46 29.39 -43.91
N VAL A 136 -26.89 29.87 -42.74
CA VAL A 136 -28.10 30.72 -42.61
C VAL A 136 -27.88 32.13 -43.15
N THR A 137 -26.69 32.71 -42.94
CA THR A 137 -26.39 34.09 -43.34
C THR A 137 -25.94 34.23 -44.80
N SER A 138 -25.51 33.13 -45.44
CA SER A 138 -25.00 33.09 -46.80
C SER A 138 -25.89 33.79 -47.86
N PRO A 139 -27.24 33.64 -47.86
CA PRO A 139 -28.10 34.35 -48.81
C PRO A 139 -28.10 35.87 -48.63
N PHE A 140 -27.86 36.35 -47.40
CA PHE A 140 -27.93 37.77 -47.04
C PHE A 140 -26.60 38.50 -47.24
N THR A 141 -25.47 37.81 -47.06
CA THR A 141 -24.13 38.41 -47.14
C THR A 141 -23.54 38.39 -48.55
N SER A 142 -24.00 37.52 -49.44
CA SER A 142 -23.43 37.32 -50.78
C SER A 142 -23.88 38.34 -51.83
N GLY A 143 -24.67 39.36 -51.46
CA GLY A 143 -25.09 40.45 -52.34
C GLY A 143 -25.82 39.98 -53.61
N PHE A 144 -26.72 38.99 -53.49
CA PHE A 144 -27.47 38.36 -54.58
C PHE A 144 -26.67 37.50 -55.59
N ASN A 145 -25.37 37.27 -55.37
CA ASN A 145 -24.59 36.32 -56.17
C ASN A 145 -24.91 34.88 -55.78
N LEU A 146 -25.79 34.22 -56.56
CA LEU A 146 -26.28 32.87 -56.28
C LEU A 146 -25.16 31.83 -56.16
N ILE A 147 -24.10 31.93 -56.98
CA ILE A 147 -22.94 31.03 -56.95
C ILE A 147 -22.19 31.13 -55.62
N ASN A 148 -21.92 32.35 -55.15
CA ASN A 148 -21.23 32.58 -53.88
C ASN A 148 -22.08 32.14 -52.68
N ALA A 149 -23.40 32.35 -52.75
CA ALA A 149 -24.34 31.90 -51.73
C ALA A 149 -24.38 30.37 -51.62
N LEU A 150 -24.52 29.66 -52.75
CA LEU A 150 -24.48 28.19 -52.79
C LEU A 150 -23.14 27.63 -52.30
N PHE A 151 -22.03 28.25 -52.67
CA PHE A 151 -20.69 27.83 -52.23
C PHE A 151 -20.52 27.99 -50.71
N ASN A 152 -20.87 29.15 -50.15
CA ASN A 152 -20.81 29.40 -48.70
C ASN A 152 -21.78 28.52 -47.91
N PHE A 153 -22.96 28.23 -48.47
CA PHE A 153 -23.92 27.31 -47.87
C PHE A 153 -23.36 25.88 -47.80
N GLY A 154 -22.75 25.40 -48.89
CA GLY A 154 -22.07 24.11 -48.94
C GLY A 154 -20.85 24.03 -47.99
N ALA A 155 -20.09 25.12 -47.87
CA ALA A 155 -18.98 25.22 -46.93
C ALA A 155 -19.46 25.13 -45.47
N GLY A 156 -20.56 25.82 -45.13
CA GLY A 156 -21.19 25.74 -43.80
C GLY A 156 -21.67 24.32 -43.47
N LEU A 157 -22.37 23.65 -44.39
CA LEU A 157 -22.81 22.26 -44.22
C LEU A 157 -21.64 21.27 -44.07
N SER A 158 -20.55 21.48 -44.79
CA SER A 158 -19.35 20.66 -44.70
C SER A 158 -18.67 20.80 -43.33
N LEU A 159 -18.63 22.01 -42.77
CA LEU A 159 -18.10 22.27 -41.42
C LEU A 159 -18.97 21.62 -40.32
N VAL A 160 -20.30 21.70 -40.45
CA VAL A 160 -21.22 21.01 -39.54
C VAL A 160 -21.04 19.49 -39.63
N GLY A 161 -20.94 18.95 -40.85
CA GLY A 161 -20.72 17.52 -41.10
C GLY A 161 -19.41 17.03 -40.48
N LEU A 162 -18.32 17.80 -40.61
CA LEU A 162 -17.05 17.49 -39.95
C LEU A 162 -17.20 17.50 -38.42
N GLY A 163 -17.83 18.52 -37.84
CA GLY A 163 -18.09 18.60 -36.40
C GLY A 163 -18.86 17.37 -35.86
N LEU A 164 -19.88 16.93 -36.58
CA LEU A 164 -20.69 15.76 -36.20
C LEU A 164 -19.91 14.43 -36.30
N LEU A 165 -18.99 14.29 -37.26
CA LEU A 165 -18.14 13.09 -37.37
C LEU A 165 -17.15 12.97 -36.21
N PHE A 166 -16.70 14.08 -35.63
CA PHE A 166 -15.76 14.09 -34.51
C PHE A 166 -16.43 13.85 -33.13
N LEU A 167 -17.75 14.06 -32.99
CA LEU A 167 -18.52 13.77 -31.77
C LEU A 167 -18.32 12.33 -31.21
N PRO A 168 -18.49 11.25 -32.00
CA PRO A 168 -18.34 9.90 -31.49
C PRO A 168 -16.90 9.58 -31.07
N TRP A 169 -15.90 10.25 -31.64
CA TRP A 169 -14.50 10.12 -31.22
C TRP A 169 -14.26 10.80 -29.87
N ALA A 170 -14.84 11.99 -29.66
CA ALA A 170 -14.87 12.66 -28.36
C ALA A 170 -15.47 11.76 -27.27
N GLN A 171 -16.64 11.17 -27.57
CA GLN A 171 -17.37 10.30 -26.64
C GLN A 171 -16.60 9.03 -26.30
N ARG A 172 -15.90 8.42 -27.27
CA ARG A 172 -15.03 7.26 -27.02
C ARG A 172 -13.86 7.60 -26.11
N GLY A 173 -13.22 8.76 -26.31
CA GLY A 173 -12.13 9.23 -25.44
C GLY A 173 -12.60 9.40 -23.99
N PHE A 174 -13.73 10.09 -23.79
CA PHE A 174 -14.32 10.28 -22.47
C PHE A 174 -14.73 8.96 -21.79
N ARG A 175 -15.35 8.04 -22.54
CA ARG A 175 -15.77 6.74 -22.03
C ARG A 175 -14.58 5.87 -21.60
N ASN A 176 -13.48 5.89 -22.36
CA ASN A 176 -12.25 5.18 -21.99
C ASN A 176 -11.62 5.76 -20.71
N LEU A 177 -11.59 7.09 -20.57
CA LEU A 177 -11.08 7.74 -19.38
C LEU A 177 -11.93 7.39 -18.14
N ASN A 178 -13.26 7.42 -18.29
CA ASN A 178 -14.19 7.09 -17.22
C ASN A 178 -14.12 5.60 -16.82
N HIS A 179 -13.95 4.69 -17.78
CA HIS A 179 -13.70 3.27 -17.48
C HIS A 179 -12.40 3.05 -16.70
N ARG A 180 -11.31 3.74 -17.08
CA ARG A 180 -10.02 3.67 -16.39
C ARG A 180 -10.11 4.20 -14.96
N LEU A 181 -10.81 5.33 -14.77
CA LEU A 181 -11.03 5.92 -13.44
C LEU A 181 -11.88 5.02 -12.53
N ARG A 182 -12.97 4.44 -13.06
CA ARG A 182 -13.81 3.50 -12.30
C ARG A 182 -13.09 2.21 -11.94
N TRP A 183 -12.28 1.67 -12.85
CA TRP A 183 -11.47 0.47 -12.57
C TRP A 183 -10.41 0.70 -11.49
N ILE A 184 -9.84 1.92 -11.40
CA ILE A 184 -8.93 2.27 -10.30
C ILE A 184 -9.69 2.36 -8.98
N HIS A 185 -10.91 2.91 -8.98
CA HIS A 185 -11.76 2.97 -7.78
C HIS A 185 -12.19 1.57 -7.31
N SER A 186 -12.61 0.68 -8.21
CA SER A 186 -13.05 -0.68 -7.86
C SER A 186 -11.93 -1.63 -7.41
N ARG A 187 -10.67 -1.19 -7.41
CA ARG A 187 -9.53 -1.94 -6.86
C ARG A 187 -9.15 -1.50 -5.45
N ARG A 188 -9.76 -0.43 -4.95
CA ARG A 188 -9.52 0.09 -3.59
C ARG A 188 -10.55 -0.41 -2.58
N ASP A 189 -11.67 -0.96 -3.03
CA ASP A 189 -12.68 -1.70 -2.25
C ASP A 189 -12.40 -3.20 -2.32
#